data_AF-M6KH50-F1
#
_entry.id   AF-M6KH50-F1
#
_cell.length_a   1.000
_cell.length_b   1.000
_cell.length_c   1.000
_cell.angle_alpha   90.00
_cell.angle_beta   90.00
_cell.angle_gamma   90.00
#
_symmetry.space_group_name_H-M   'P 1'
#
loop_
_entity.id
_entity.type
_entity.pdbx_description
1 polymer ?
#
loop_
_entity_poly.entity_id
_entity_poly.type
_entity_poly.pdbx_seq_one_letter_code
_entity_poly.pdbx_strand_id
1 'polypeptide(L)'
;MSLRFKEIVKICGIIFISGMIYYVLALIGRKTAIYPSYAAAIWPASGAALGFTLLFGNYAVLGVFLASVLFNFGTGILSGDNLYLNFLIGFFSAFQSYVGKTVLTRKIPGYKISDRTQFVFLFIFLEAIVCVINATGSVASMYFLGEIDLSSIRQSWLTWWVGEVLGVYVGAPFILFWFRGPYKLFRWKEFFESAILLF
;
A
#
# COMPACT_ATOMS: atom_id res chain seq x y z
N MET A 1 -17.90 -15.45 -25.82
CA MET A 1 -17.56 -15.24 -24.39
C MET A 1 -18.51 -14.19 -23.82
N SER A 2 -19.33 -14.53 -22.82
CA SER A 2 -20.37 -13.62 -22.29
C SER A 2 -19.74 -12.37 -21.68
N LEU A 3 -20.42 -11.22 -21.77
CA LEU A 3 -19.95 -9.94 -21.19
C LEU A 3 -19.61 -10.09 -19.70
N ARG A 4 -20.43 -10.85 -18.97
CA ARG A 4 -20.20 -11.21 -17.56
C ARG A 4 -18.89 -11.93 -17.30
N PHE A 5 -18.49 -12.85 -18.18
CA PHE A 5 -17.23 -13.58 -18.01
C PHE A 5 -16.03 -12.65 -18.15
N LYS A 6 -16.05 -11.72 -19.11
CA LYS A 6 -14.98 -10.72 -19.28
C LYS A 6 -14.83 -9.81 -18.06
N GLU A 7 -15.95 -9.42 -17.46
CA GLU A 7 -15.94 -8.60 -16.23
C GLU A 7 -15.36 -9.35 -15.03
N ILE A 8 -15.74 -10.62 -14.84
CA ILE A 8 -15.18 -11.47 -13.77
C ILE A 8 -13.68 -11.61 -13.94
N VAL A 9 -13.20 -11.95 -15.14
CA VAL A 9 -11.76 -12.07 -15.43
C VAL A 9 -11.03 -10.76 -15.14
N LYS A 10 -11.61 -9.61 -15.50
CA LYS A 10 -11.04 -8.30 -15.21
C LYS A 10 -10.93 -8.04 -13.70
N ILE A 11 -11.99 -8.32 -12.95
CA ILE A 11 -12.02 -8.12 -11.48
C ILE A 11 -10.99 -9.03 -10.81
N CYS A 12 -10.96 -10.31 -11.15
CA CYS A 12 -9.97 -11.26 -10.65
C CYS A 12 -8.55 -10.81 -10.98
N GLY A 13 -8.32 -10.31 -12.20
CA GLY A 13 -7.03 -9.76 -12.61
C GLY A 13 -6.60 -8.55 -11.77
N ILE A 14 -7.52 -7.63 -11.47
CA ILE A 14 -7.24 -6.47 -10.60
C ILE A 14 -6.84 -6.93 -9.19
N ILE A 15 -7.63 -7.82 -8.59
CA ILE A 15 -7.38 -8.36 -7.24
C ILE A 15 -6.01 -9.04 -7.22
N PHE A 16 -5.72 -9.88 -8.21
CA PHE A 16 -4.48 -10.63 -8.29
C PHE A 16 -3.25 -9.72 -8.48
N ILE A 17 -3.28 -8.80 -9.45
CA ILE A 17 -2.14 -7.92 -9.75
C ILE A 17 -1.85 -6.98 -8.59
N SER A 18 -2.89 -6.32 -8.05
CA SER A 18 -2.72 -5.41 -6.90
C SER A 18 -2.20 -6.16 -5.67
N GLY A 19 -2.75 -7.34 -5.38
CA GLY A 19 -2.29 -8.19 -4.28
C GLY A 19 -0.86 -8.70 -4.46
N MET A 20 -0.49 -9.17 -5.65
CA MET A 20 0.85 -9.70 -5.92
C MET A 20 1.92 -8.62 -5.80
N ILE A 21 1.67 -7.43 -6.38
CA ILE A 21 2.62 -6.31 -6.30
C ILE A 21 2.73 -5.82 -4.85
N TYR A 22 1.59 -5.71 -4.13
CA TYR A 22 1.60 -5.40 -2.71
C TYR A 22 2.45 -6.39 -1.93
N TYR A 23 2.25 -7.70 -2.13
CA TYR A 23 2.98 -8.76 -1.44
C TYR A 23 4.49 -8.67 -1.68
N VAL A 24 4.91 -8.48 -2.94
CA VAL A 24 6.34 -8.33 -3.29
C VAL A 24 6.94 -7.08 -2.65
N LEU A 25 6.23 -5.95 -2.67
CA LEU A 25 6.70 -4.72 -2.03
C LEU A 25 6.73 -4.84 -0.51
N ALA A 26 5.82 -5.60 0.10
CA ALA A 26 5.86 -5.91 1.52
C ALA A 26 7.08 -6.77 1.87
N LEU A 27 7.46 -7.74 1.02
CA LEU A 27 8.71 -8.51 1.19
C LEU A 27 9.95 -7.62 1.12
N ILE A 28 9.96 -6.63 0.23
CA ILE A 28 11.04 -5.65 0.14
C ILE A 28 11.07 -4.75 1.38
N GLY A 29 9.92 -4.21 1.80
CA GLY A 29 9.77 -3.39 3.00
C GLY A 29 10.20 -4.13 4.27
N ARG A 30 9.95 -5.44 4.37
CA ARG A 30 10.43 -6.25 5.50
C ARG A 30 11.96 -6.19 5.66
N LYS A 31 12.71 -6.09 4.55
CA LYS A 31 14.18 -6.00 4.59
C LYS A 31 14.68 -4.66 5.15
N THR A 32 13.81 -3.66 5.26
CA THR A 32 14.12 -2.34 5.84
C THR A 32 13.53 -2.17 7.25
N ALA A 33 13.07 -3.27 7.87
CA ALA A 33 12.64 -3.33 9.28
C ALA A 33 13.78 -2.93 10.23
N ILE A 34 13.50 -1.99 11.13
CA ILE A 34 14.45 -1.51 12.14
C ILE A 34 14.13 -2.20 13.48
N TYR A 35 14.97 -3.11 13.93
CA TYR A 35 14.85 -3.76 15.25
C TYR A 35 14.91 -2.72 16.38
N PRO A 36 14.11 -2.81 17.47
CA PRO A 36 13.17 -3.88 17.88
C PRO A 36 11.72 -3.67 17.42
N SER A 37 11.41 -2.57 16.74
CA SER A 37 10.09 -2.35 16.16
C SER A 37 9.94 -3.23 14.91
N TYR A 38 8.96 -4.12 14.85
CA TYR A 38 8.64 -4.89 13.64
C TYR A 38 8.18 -4.02 12.44
N ALA A 39 8.36 -2.70 12.51
CA ALA A 39 8.02 -1.71 11.49
C ALA A 39 9.23 -1.35 10.62
N ALA A 40 8.97 -1.21 9.32
CA ALA A 40 9.97 -0.80 8.34
C ALA A 40 10.20 0.70 8.32
N ALA A 41 11.43 1.10 8.00
CA ALA A 41 11.78 2.50 7.75
C ALA A 41 10.94 3.12 6.63
N ILE A 42 10.63 2.32 5.60
CA ILE A 42 9.75 2.67 4.49
C ILE A 42 8.93 1.43 4.13
N TRP A 43 7.61 1.54 4.10
CA TRP A 43 6.71 0.45 3.70
C TRP A 43 6.10 0.68 2.31
N PRO A 44 6.83 0.37 1.22
CA PRO A 44 6.38 0.69 -0.14
C PRO A 44 5.07 0.00 -0.53
N ALA A 45 4.72 -1.09 0.15
CA ALA A 45 3.44 -1.78 -0.02
C ALA A 45 2.23 -0.84 0.22
N SER A 46 2.30 0.08 1.19
CA SER A 46 1.19 1.00 1.49
C SER A 46 0.96 2.03 0.40
N GLY A 47 2.04 2.52 -0.23
CA GLY A 47 1.90 3.35 -1.42
C GLY A 47 1.33 2.59 -2.60
N ALA A 48 1.72 1.33 -2.78
CA ALA A 48 1.12 0.51 -3.82
C ALA A 48 -0.36 0.23 -3.56
N ALA A 49 -0.75 -0.02 -2.31
CA ALA A 49 -2.14 -0.15 -1.93
C ALA A 49 -2.95 1.09 -2.32
N LEU A 50 -2.51 2.29 -1.91
CA LEU A 50 -3.20 3.53 -2.27
C LEU A 50 -3.23 3.77 -3.78
N GLY A 51 -2.10 3.58 -4.47
CA GLY A 51 -2.01 3.77 -5.91
C GLY A 51 -2.99 2.88 -6.67
N PHE A 52 -3.06 1.59 -6.33
CA PHE A 52 -3.99 0.67 -6.96
C PHE A 52 -5.44 0.92 -6.59
N THR A 53 -5.75 1.33 -5.35
CA THR A 53 -7.13 1.67 -4.99
C THR A 53 -7.61 2.96 -5.65
N LEU A 54 -6.73 3.91 -5.93
CA LEU A 54 -7.02 5.09 -6.76
C LEU A 54 -7.29 4.70 -8.23
N LEU A 55 -6.54 3.75 -8.79
CA LEU A 55 -6.69 3.32 -10.19
C LEU A 55 -7.86 2.38 -10.43
N PHE A 56 -8.03 1.38 -9.55
CA PHE A 56 -8.94 0.25 -9.75
C PHE A 56 -10.07 0.17 -8.72
N GLY A 57 -10.16 1.15 -7.82
CA GLY A 57 -11.26 1.28 -6.87
C GLY A 57 -11.27 0.20 -5.80
N ASN A 58 -12.48 -0.23 -5.40
CA ASN A 58 -12.69 -1.12 -4.26
C ASN A 58 -12.17 -2.56 -4.50
N TYR A 59 -12.01 -2.99 -5.75
CA TYR A 59 -11.50 -4.33 -6.04
C TYR A 59 -10.03 -4.47 -5.64
N ALA A 60 -9.23 -3.42 -5.79
CA ALA A 60 -7.84 -3.41 -5.31
C ALA A 60 -7.75 -3.47 -3.79
N VAL A 61 -8.71 -2.90 -3.06
CA VAL A 61 -8.77 -2.99 -1.58
C VAL A 61 -8.81 -4.45 -1.13
N LEU A 62 -9.60 -5.29 -1.83
CA LEU A 62 -9.66 -6.71 -1.54
C LEU A 62 -8.34 -7.43 -1.85
N GLY A 63 -7.67 -7.07 -2.95
CA GLY A 63 -6.34 -7.58 -3.27
C GLY A 63 -5.30 -7.25 -2.20
N VAL A 64 -5.30 -6.00 -1.72
CA VAL A 64 -4.43 -5.54 -0.61
C VAL A 64 -4.74 -6.31 0.67
N PHE A 65 -6.01 -6.46 1.02
CA PHE A 65 -6.42 -7.20 2.21
C PHE A 65 -5.88 -8.63 2.18
N LEU A 66 -6.17 -9.38 1.12
CA LEU A 66 -5.73 -10.78 0.96
C LEU A 66 -4.21 -10.90 0.98
N ALA A 67 -3.50 -10.01 0.27
CA ALA A 67 -2.05 -10.01 0.22
C ALA A 67 -1.40 -9.65 1.56
N SER A 68 -1.96 -8.70 2.29
CA SER A 68 -1.47 -8.31 3.61
C SER A 68 -1.67 -9.43 4.62
N VAL A 69 -2.83 -10.08 4.62
CA VAL A 69 -3.06 -11.27 5.45
C VAL A 69 -2.04 -12.35 5.10
N LEU A 70 -1.92 -12.73 3.82
CA LEU A 70 -0.98 -13.76 3.36
C LEU A 70 0.49 -13.43 3.69
N PHE A 71 0.88 -12.16 3.60
CA PHE A 71 2.22 -11.70 3.96
C PHE A 71 2.51 -11.92 5.45
N ASN A 72 1.55 -11.59 6.32
CA ASN A 72 1.68 -11.77 7.76
C ASN A 72 1.59 -13.25 8.18
N PHE A 73 0.89 -14.08 7.42
CA PHE A 73 1.00 -15.55 7.54
C PHE A 73 2.40 -16.05 7.17
N GLY A 74 2.97 -15.52 6.08
CA GLY A 74 4.30 -15.91 5.60
C GLY A 74 5.46 -15.44 6.48
N THR A 75 5.25 -14.46 7.38
CA THR A 75 6.24 -14.06 8.40
C THR A 75 6.41 -15.08 9.51
N GLY A 76 5.40 -15.90 9.82
CA GLY A 76 5.38 -16.72 11.03
C GLY A 76 5.20 -18.23 10.81
N ILE A 77 5.72 -18.72 9.68
CA ILE A 77 5.69 -20.14 9.28
C ILE A 77 6.46 -21.10 10.23
N LEU A 78 6.94 -20.67 11.41
CA LEU A 78 7.58 -21.56 12.38
C LEU A 78 7.25 -21.33 13.87
N SER A 79 6.34 -20.43 14.29
CA SER A 79 6.32 -20.02 15.72
C SER A 79 4.97 -19.73 16.42
N GLY A 80 3.82 -20.12 15.86
CA GLY A 80 2.53 -20.02 16.60
C GLY A 80 1.75 -18.72 16.37
N ASP A 81 1.58 -18.34 15.11
CA ASP A 81 0.94 -17.09 14.69
C ASP A 81 -0.48 -16.88 15.21
N ASN A 82 -0.70 -15.68 15.75
CA ASN A 82 -2.01 -15.17 16.06
C ASN A 82 -2.75 -14.81 14.75
N LEU A 83 -3.52 -15.78 14.23
CA LEU A 83 -4.32 -15.63 13.01
C LEU A 83 -5.22 -14.38 13.03
N TYR A 84 -5.72 -14.02 14.22
CA TYR A 84 -6.55 -12.83 14.42
C TYR A 84 -5.73 -11.55 14.22
N LEU A 85 -4.49 -11.50 14.70
CA LEU A 85 -3.60 -10.36 14.48
C LEU A 85 -3.35 -10.13 12.99
N ASN A 86 -3.02 -11.20 12.24
CA ASN A 86 -2.75 -11.13 10.81
C ASN A 86 -3.95 -10.59 10.04
N PHE A 87 -5.16 -11.03 10.42
CA PHE A 87 -6.41 -10.52 9.88
C PHE A 87 -6.62 -9.04 10.20
N LEU A 88 -6.40 -8.62 11.45
CA LEU A 88 -6.57 -7.25 11.88
C LEU A 88 -5.60 -6.29 11.17
N ILE A 89 -4.32 -6.63 11.09
CA ILE A 89 -3.32 -5.84 10.36
C ILE A 89 -3.70 -5.73 8.88
N GLY A 90 -4.10 -6.84 8.26
CA GLY A 90 -4.59 -6.85 6.89
C GLY A 90 -5.82 -5.97 6.69
N PHE A 91 -6.77 -6.02 7.63
CA PHE A 91 -7.97 -5.19 7.63
C PHE A 91 -7.62 -3.71 7.72
N PHE A 92 -6.78 -3.30 8.67
CA PHE A 92 -6.42 -1.90 8.84
C PHE A 92 -5.59 -1.35 7.66
N SER A 93 -4.73 -2.18 7.07
CA SER A 93 -3.97 -1.82 5.85
C SER A 93 -4.92 -1.57 4.67
N ALA A 94 -5.88 -2.48 4.47
CA ALA A 94 -6.90 -2.33 3.44
C ALA A 94 -7.82 -1.12 3.72
N PHE A 95 -8.22 -0.92 4.98
CA PHE A 95 -9.09 0.17 5.38
C PHE A 95 -8.42 1.54 5.20
N GLN A 96 -7.13 1.67 5.56
CA GLN A 96 -6.33 2.85 5.25
C GLN A 96 -6.35 3.17 3.76
N SER A 97 -6.06 2.18 2.90
CA SER A 97 -6.03 2.38 1.44
C SER A 97 -7.40 2.79 0.87
N TYR A 98 -8.49 2.30 1.47
CA TYR A 98 -9.85 2.68 1.10
C TYR A 98 -10.19 4.11 1.53
N VAL A 99 -9.83 4.49 2.77
CA VAL A 99 -10.06 5.83 3.31
C VAL A 99 -9.22 6.85 2.56
N GLY A 100 -7.93 6.59 2.33
CA GLY A 100 -7.03 7.47 1.58
C GLY A 100 -7.53 7.75 0.18
N LYS A 101 -7.90 6.68 -0.55
CA LYS A 101 -8.59 6.81 -1.84
C LYS A 101 -9.82 7.72 -1.72
N THR A 102 -10.72 7.46 -0.76
CA THR A 102 -11.98 8.21 -0.61
C THR A 102 -11.76 9.68 -0.26
N VAL A 103 -10.75 9.99 0.56
CA VAL A 103 -10.41 11.36 0.96
C VAL A 103 -9.77 12.11 -0.21
N LEU A 104 -8.83 11.49 -0.91
CA LEU A 104 -8.16 12.10 -2.07
C LEU A 104 -9.11 12.29 -3.25
N THR A 105 -9.97 11.32 -3.57
CA THR A 105 -10.92 11.44 -4.70
C THR A 105 -11.87 12.62 -4.54
N ARG A 106 -12.21 12.98 -3.30
CA ARG A 106 -13.08 14.13 -2.97
C ARG A 106 -12.37 15.47 -3.07
N LYS A 107 -11.04 15.52 -2.95
CA LYS A 107 -10.25 16.76 -2.88
C LYS A 107 -9.39 17.01 -4.13
N ILE A 108 -9.03 15.96 -4.86
CA ILE A 108 -8.16 16.02 -6.04
C ILE A 108 -8.88 15.34 -7.22
N PRO A 109 -9.51 16.14 -8.12
CA PRO A 109 -10.22 15.61 -9.27
C PRO A 109 -9.33 14.71 -10.14
N GLY A 110 -9.78 13.48 -10.36
CA GLY A 110 -9.05 12.48 -11.13
C GLY A 110 -7.67 12.13 -10.56
N TYR A 111 -7.36 12.44 -9.30
CA TYR A 111 -6.11 12.06 -8.62
C TYR A 111 -4.86 12.56 -9.34
N LYS A 112 -4.96 13.71 -10.03
CA LYS A 112 -3.84 14.34 -10.74
C LYS A 112 -2.99 15.15 -9.76
N ILE A 113 -2.29 14.43 -8.88
CA ILE A 113 -1.57 15.00 -7.74
C ILE A 113 -0.51 16.01 -8.20
N SER A 114 0.15 15.76 -9.33
CA SER A 114 1.23 16.60 -9.88
C SER A 114 0.77 17.82 -10.67
N ASP A 115 -0.52 17.96 -10.99
CA ASP A 115 -1.01 19.05 -11.85
C ASP A 115 -0.93 20.43 -11.16
N ARG A 116 -0.99 20.46 -9.83
CA ARG A 116 -0.94 21.68 -9.03
C ARG A 116 -0.17 21.45 -7.75
N THR A 117 0.68 22.40 -7.36
CA THR A 117 1.41 22.35 -6.09
C THR A 117 0.47 22.18 -4.88
N GLN A 118 -0.70 22.80 -4.91
CA GLN A 118 -1.73 22.64 -3.87
C GLN A 118 -2.20 21.18 -3.72
N PHE A 119 -2.29 20.42 -4.81
CA PHE A 119 -2.67 19.01 -4.78
C PHE A 119 -1.57 18.13 -4.20
N VAL A 120 -0.30 18.47 -4.43
CA VAL A 120 0.85 17.82 -3.77
C VAL A 120 0.77 18.03 -2.25
N PHE A 121 0.56 19.26 -1.80
CA PHE A 121 0.43 19.55 -0.36
C PHE A 121 -0.80 18.87 0.27
N LEU A 122 -1.93 18.85 -0.43
CA LEU A 122 -3.12 18.13 0.03
C LEU A 122 -2.87 16.62 0.12
N PHE A 123 -2.19 16.02 -0.86
CA PHE A 123 -1.81 14.62 -0.82
C PHE A 123 -0.92 14.31 0.38
N ILE A 124 0.14 15.11 0.59
CA ILE A 124 1.05 14.95 1.72
C ILE A 124 0.28 15.00 3.05
N PHE A 125 -0.48 16.08 3.26
CA PHE A 125 -1.18 16.30 4.53
C PHE A 125 -2.29 15.27 4.79
N LEU A 126 -3.13 14.97 3.80
CA LEU A 126 -4.26 14.06 3.97
C LEU A 126 -3.79 12.63 4.18
N GLU A 127 -2.81 12.16 3.41
CA GLU A 127 -2.32 10.78 3.57
C GLU A 127 -1.54 10.58 4.85
N ALA A 128 -0.81 11.60 5.35
CA ALA A 128 -0.22 11.53 6.69
C ALA A 128 -1.26 11.26 7.79
N ILE A 129 -2.41 11.92 7.70
CA ILE A 129 -3.51 11.73 8.65
C ILE A 129 -4.16 10.36 8.46
N VAL A 130 -4.38 9.94 7.22
CA VAL A 130 -4.98 8.64 6.91
C VAL A 130 -4.10 7.49 7.41
N CYS A 131 -2.77 7.63 7.34
CA CYS A 131 -1.83 6.63 7.84
C CYS A 131 -1.96 6.35 9.35
N VAL A 132 -2.56 7.26 10.12
CA VAL A 132 -2.87 7.04 11.54
C VAL A 132 -3.79 5.85 11.74
N ILE A 133 -4.68 5.55 10.79
CA ILE A 133 -5.65 4.46 10.87
C ILE A 133 -4.92 3.12 11.00
N ASN A 134 -3.98 2.82 10.10
CA ASN A 134 -3.26 1.54 10.14
C ASN A 134 -2.30 1.47 11.32
N ALA A 135 -1.55 2.55 11.57
CA ALA A 135 -0.62 2.59 12.70
C ALA A 135 -1.35 2.37 14.03
N THR A 136 -2.48 3.04 14.25
CA THR A 136 -3.25 2.90 15.50
C THR A 136 -3.93 1.54 15.59
N GLY A 137 -4.61 1.11 14.53
CA GLY A 137 -5.33 -0.16 14.53
C GLY A 137 -4.39 -1.36 14.69
N SER A 138 -3.29 -1.39 13.95
CA SER A 138 -2.31 -2.48 14.00
C SER A 138 -1.58 -2.52 15.35
N VAL A 139 -1.10 -1.38 15.87
CA VAL A 139 -0.41 -1.35 17.17
C VAL A 139 -1.36 -1.63 18.34
N ALA A 140 -2.60 -1.14 18.29
CA ALA A 140 -3.61 -1.51 19.28
C ALA A 140 -3.91 -3.01 19.25
N SER A 141 -4.05 -3.60 18.06
CA SER A 141 -4.25 -5.04 17.91
C SER A 141 -3.09 -5.84 18.49
N MET A 142 -1.84 -5.41 18.22
CA MET A 142 -0.64 -6.04 18.79
C MET A 142 -0.65 -5.97 20.32
N TYR A 143 -0.99 -4.81 20.89
CA TYR A 143 -1.02 -4.65 22.36
C TYR A 143 -2.10 -5.53 23.01
N PHE A 144 -3.34 -5.47 22.52
CA PHE A 144 -4.45 -6.24 23.10
C PHE A 144 -4.31 -7.76 22.92
N LEU A 145 -3.55 -8.20 21.91
CA LEU A 145 -3.25 -9.60 21.67
C LEU A 145 -1.96 -10.07 22.36
N GLY A 146 -1.28 -9.19 23.12
CA GLY A 146 -0.10 -9.54 23.93
C GLY A 146 1.21 -9.64 23.14
N GLU A 147 1.25 -9.10 21.92
CA GLU A 147 2.43 -9.16 21.04
C GLU A 147 3.46 -8.07 21.35
N ILE A 148 3.02 -6.98 21.97
CA ILE A 148 3.89 -5.89 22.43
C ILE A 148 3.51 -5.40 23.83
N ASP A 149 4.51 -4.97 24.58
CA ASP A 149 4.32 -4.35 25.88
C ASP A 149 3.84 -2.89 25.77
N LEU A 150 3.19 -2.42 26.85
CA LEU A 150 2.72 -1.04 26.99
C LEU A 150 3.85 -0.01 26.77
N SER A 151 5.07 -0.32 27.24
CA SER A 151 6.25 0.54 27.07
C SER A 151 6.67 0.71 25.61
N SER A 152 6.35 -0.27 24.76
CA SER A 152 6.76 -0.31 23.35
C SER A 152 5.75 0.37 22.42
N ILE A 153 4.51 0.62 22.88
CA ILE A 153 3.42 1.20 22.05
C ILE A 153 3.86 2.47 21.34
N ARG A 154 4.46 3.42 22.06
CA ARG A 154 4.83 4.74 21.49
C ARG A 154 5.84 4.58 20.35
N GLN A 155 6.88 3.76 20.55
CA GLN A 155 7.91 3.55 19.56
C GLN A 155 7.37 2.76 18.36
N SER A 156 6.59 1.70 18.61
CA SER A 156 5.95 0.91 17.56
C SER A 156 5.02 1.77 16.71
N TRP A 157 4.18 2.59 17.33
CA TRP A 157 3.25 3.48 16.63
C TRP A 157 3.96 4.52 15.75
N LEU A 158 4.99 5.19 16.29
CA LEU A 158 5.75 6.19 15.53
C LEU A 158 6.45 5.54 14.33
N THR A 159 7.10 4.40 14.54
CA THR A 159 7.83 3.71 13.48
C THR A 159 6.86 3.22 12.40
N TRP A 160 5.73 2.64 12.80
CA TRP A 160 4.69 2.19 11.89
C TRP A 160 4.13 3.34 11.06
N TRP A 161 3.73 4.43 11.72
CA TRP A 161 3.19 5.60 11.05
C TRP A 161 4.18 6.21 10.06
N VAL A 162 5.43 6.42 10.45
CA VAL A 162 6.46 6.95 9.55
C VAL A 162 6.68 6.04 8.35
N GLY A 163 6.78 4.73 8.57
CA GLY A 163 6.97 3.74 7.50
C GLY A 163 5.82 3.75 6.49
N GLU A 164 4.58 3.83 6.97
CA GLU A 164 3.36 3.96 6.15
C GLU A 164 3.37 5.25 5.33
N VAL A 165 3.63 6.38 5.98
CA VAL A 165 3.64 7.71 5.34
C VAL A 165 4.68 7.79 4.23
N LEU A 166 5.93 7.41 4.53
CA LEU A 166 7.00 7.39 3.52
C LEU A 166 6.70 6.39 2.41
N GLY A 167 6.13 5.24 2.77
CA GLY A 167 5.64 4.24 1.83
C GLY A 167 4.61 4.80 0.87
N VAL A 168 3.63 5.56 1.36
CA VAL A 168 2.60 6.23 0.55
C VAL A 168 3.20 7.30 -0.34
N TYR A 169 4.06 8.17 0.21
CA TYR A 169 4.65 9.28 -0.54
C TYR A 169 5.53 8.83 -1.69
N VAL A 170 6.19 7.68 -1.57
CA VAL A 170 7.04 7.14 -2.64
C VAL A 170 6.25 6.20 -3.54
N GLY A 171 5.51 5.25 -2.95
CA GLY A 171 4.88 4.16 -3.69
C GLY A 171 3.64 4.57 -4.47
N ALA A 172 2.79 5.45 -3.92
CA ALA A 172 1.56 5.86 -4.59
C ALA A 172 1.83 6.62 -5.90
N PRO A 173 2.68 7.67 -5.95
CA PRO A 173 2.97 8.35 -7.22
C PRO A 173 3.70 7.42 -8.20
N PHE A 174 4.53 6.48 -7.73
CA PHE A 174 5.18 5.50 -8.60
C PHE A 174 4.16 4.59 -9.30
N ILE A 175 3.22 4.00 -8.54
CA ILE A 175 2.15 3.18 -9.12
C ILE A 175 1.25 4.01 -10.04
N LEU A 176 0.88 5.23 -9.63
CA LEU A 176 0.11 6.11 -10.49
C LEU A 176 0.87 6.40 -11.78
N PHE A 177 2.14 6.79 -11.75
CA PHE A 177 2.90 7.08 -12.97
C PHE A 177 3.02 5.86 -13.90
N TRP A 178 3.31 4.68 -13.36
CA TRP A 178 3.60 3.50 -14.16
C TRP A 178 2.34 2.84 -14.75
N PHE A 179 1.21 2.90 -14.03
CA PHE A 179 -0.03 2.24 -14.44
C PHE A 179 -1.09 3.20 -14.99
N ARG A 180 -0.84 4.52 -14.94
CA ARG A 180 -1.73 5.54 -15.51
C ARG A 180 -1.27 5.95 -16.90
N GLY A 181 -1.91 5.39 -17.91
CA GLY A 181 -1.73 5.77 -19.30
C GLY A 181 -2.26 4.70 -20.25
N PRO A 182 -2.43 5.01 -21.55
CA PRO A 182 -2.64 3.97 -22.54
C PRO A 182 -1.43 3.02 -22.53
N TYR A 183 -1.67 1.70 -22.60
CA TYR A 183 -0.60 0.72 -22.82
C TYR A 183 0.13 1.06 -24.12
N LYS A 184 1.26 1.75 -24.04
CA LYS A 184 2.20 1.86 -25.15
C LYS A 184 3.03 0.59 -25.15
N LEU A 185 3.01 -0.16 -26.25
CA LEU A 185 3.93 -1.28 -26.46
C LEU A 185 5.36 -0.78 -26.22
N PHE A 186 6.12 -1.52 -25.41
CA PHE A 186 7.51 -1.20 -25.09
C PHE A 186 8.30 -0.98 -26.39
N ARG A 187 8.68 0.27 -26.66
CA ARG A 187 9.44 0.64 -27.86
C ARG A 187 10.91 0.75 -27.49
N TRP A 188 11.70 -0.21 -27.96
CA TRP A 188 13.16 -0.22 -27.78
C TRP A 188 13.82 1.11 -28.15
N LYS A 189 13.30 1.85 -29.13
CA LYS A 189 13.78 3.20 -29.48
C LYS A 189 13.68 4.21 -28.34
N GLU A 190 12.52 4.30 -27.66
CA GLU A 190 12.31 5.24 -26.55
C GLU A 190 13.20 4.88 -25.33
N PHE A 191 13.46 3.58 -25.13
CA PHE A 191 14.41 3.11 -24.12
C PHE A 191 15.85 3.53 -24.43
N PHE A 192 16.31 3.36 -25.67
CA PHE A 192 17.66 3.81 -26.07
C PHE A 192 17.79 5.34 -26.05
N GLU A 193 16.76 6.09 -26.45
CA GLU A 193 16.73 7.55 -26.33
C GLU A 193 16.83 8.01 -24.87
N SER A 194 16.12 7.34 -23.96
CA SER A 194 16.17 7.62 -22.52
C SER A 194 17.51 7.23 -21.91
N ALA A 195 18.12 6.14 -22.37
CA ALA A 195 19.45 5.71 -21.93
C ALA A 195 20.53 6.70 -22.37
N ILE A 196 20.46 7.21 -23.61
CA ILE A 196 21.38 8.25 -24.11
C ILE A 196 21.24 9.55 -23.31
N LEU A 197 20.05 9.91 -22.83
CA LEU A 197 19.85 11.10 -22.00
C LEU A 197 20.42 10.96 -20.57
N LEU A 198 20.74 9.74 -20.13
CA LEU A 198 21.31 9.45 -18.81
C LEU A 198 22.83 9.30 -18.82
N PHE A 199 23.48 9.42 -19.98
CA PHE A 199 24.94 9.38 -20.17
C PHE A 199 25.42 10.67 -20.87
#